data_AF-A0A0Q9Y741-F1
#
_entry.id   AF-A0A0Q9Y741-F1
#
_cell.length_a   1.000
_cell.length_b   1.000
_cell.length_c   1.000
_cell.angle_alpha   90.00
_cell.angle_beta   90.00
_cell.angle_gamma   90.00
#
_symmetry.space_group_name_H-M   'P 1'
#
loop_
_entity.id
_entity.type
_entity.pdbx_description
1 polymer ?
#
loop_
_entity_poly.entity_id
_entity_poly.type
_entity_poly.pdbx_seq_one_letter_code
_entity_poly.pdbx_strand_id
1 'polypeptide(L)'
;EVQEIDLENNQQLEALMELNLPTEVMMNKLSGIYANWEVLQSIVKPLKYKITRDEKPILLKTRAITYVVRRNELNNLCCTK
;
A
#
# COMPACT_ATOMS: atom_id res chain seq x y z
N GLU A 1 -9.33 -10.12 -10.65
CA GLU A 1 -8.71 -10.47 -9.35
C GLU A 1 -7.36 -11.13 -9.62
N VAL A 2 -6.44 -11.10 -8.66
CA VAL A 2 -5.13 -11.78 -8.75
C VAL A 2 -5.06 -12.83 -7.65
N GLN A 3 -4.51 -14.00 -7.97
CA GLN A 3 -4.35 -15.12 -7.06
C GLN A 3 -2.89 -15.55 -7.05
N GLU A 4 -2.39 -15.91 -5.88
CA GLU A 4 -1.07 -16.49 -5.68
C GLU A 4 -1.27 -17.84 -4.97
N ILE A 5 -0.68 -18.90 -5.53
CA ILE A 5 -0.86 -20.28 -5.09
C ILE A 5 0.52 -20.92 -5.00
N ASP A 6 0.82 -21.52 -3.85
CA ASP A 6 1.99 -22.37 -3.65
C ASP A 6 1.80 -23.70 -4.40
N LEU A 7 2.69 -24.02 -5.34
CA LEU A 7 2.57 -25.22 -6.18
C LEU A 7 2.95 -26.52 -5.46
N GLU A 8 3.67 -26.45 -4.34
CA GLU A 8 4.11 -27.65 -3.61
C GLU A 8 2.99 -28.23 -2.75
N ASN A 9 2.18 -27.37 -2.12
CA ASN A 9 1.12 -27.77 -1.20
C ASN A 9 -0.27 -27.30 -1.64
N ASN A 10 -0.38 -26.61 -2.78
CA ASN A 10 -1.62 -26.05 -3.34
C ASN A 10 -2.33 -25.04 -2.41
N GLN A 11 -1.58 -24.40 -1.51
CA GLN A 11 -2.09 -23.39 -0.59
C GLN A 11 -2.28 -22.05 -1.31
N GLN A 12 -3.43 -21.41 -1.10
CA GLN A 12 -3.67 -20.04 -1.54
C GLN A 12 -2.95 -19.06 -0.60
N LEU A 13 -2.14 -18.18 -1.17
CA LEU A 13 -1.37 -17.17 -0.44
C LEU A 13 -2.03 -15.79 -0.54
N GLU A 14 -1.64 -14.88 0.35
CA GLU A 14 -1.91 -13.46 0.17
C GLU A 14 -1.14 -12.97 -1.05
N ALA A 15 -1.87 -12.58 -2.10
CA ALA A 15 -1.25 -12.15 -3.35
C ALA A 15 -0.47 -10.84 -3.15
N LEU A 16 0.86 -10.93 -3.20
CA LEU A 16 1.74 -9.77 -3.15
C LEU A 16 2.03 -9.29 -4.57
N MET A 17 1.65 -8.05 -4.88
CA MET A 17 1.91 -7.46 -6.20
C MET A 17 2.50 -6.07 -6.12
N GLU A 18 3.41 -5.78 -7.05
CA GLU A 18 3.90 -4.42 -7.26
C GLU A 18 2.89 -3.64 -8.11
N LEU A 19 2.41 -2.50 -7.57
CA LEU A 19 1.55 -1.57 -8.30
C LEU A 19 2.35 -0.33 -8.68
N ASN A 20 2.49 -0.11 -9.99
CA ASN A 20 3.10 1.10 -10.55
C ASN A 20 2.02 2.17 -10.76
N LEU A 21 1.77 2.98 -9.72
CA LEU A 21 0.77 4.05 -9.71
C LEU A 21 1.40 5.42 -9.41
N PRO A 22 0.88 6.52 -10.00
CA PRO A 22 1.23 7.86 -9.57
C PRO A 22 0.91 8.06 -8.09
N THR A 23 1.76 8.80 -7.37
CA THR A 23 1.59 9.06 -5.93
C THR A 23 0.20 9.62 -5.62
N GLU A 24 -0.28 10.59 -6.39
CA GLU A 24 -1.59 11.21 -6.17
C GLU A 24 -2.74 10.21 -6.29
N VAL A 25 -2.69 9.32 -7.29
CA VAL A 25 -3.69 8.26 -7.47
C VAL A 25 -3.70 7.31 -6.28
N MET A 26 -2.54 6.93 -5.76
CA MET A 26 -2.45 6.09 -4.57
C MET A 26 -2.99 6.80 -3.32
N MET A 27 -2.62 8.07 -3.12
CA MET A 27 -3.11 8.87 -1.99
C MET A 27 -4.63 9.03 -2.00
N ASN A 28 -5.23 9.28 -3.17
CA ASN A 28 -6.69 9.37 -3.33
C ASN A 28 -7.38 8.04 -3.04
N LYS A 29 -6.77 6.91 -3.39
CA LYS A 29 -7.29 5.58 -3.03
C LYS A 29 -7.23 5.35 -1.53
N LEU A 30 -6.09 5.64 -0.89
CA LEU A 30 -5.91 5.47 0.55
C LEU A 30 -6.90 6.34 1.35
N SER A 31 -7.06 7.62 0.98
CA SER A 31 -8.00 8.50 1.66
C SER A 31 -9.45 8.07 1.49
N GLY A 32 -9.83 7.53 0.31
CA GLY A 32 -11.15 6.98 0.07
C GLY A 32 -11.43 5.71 0.87
N ILE A 33 -10.48 4.77 0.91
CA ILE A 33 -10.62 3.51 1.65
C ILE A 33 -10.74 3.76 3.15
N TYR A 34 -9.97 4.71 3.68
CA TYR A 34 -9.90 5.02 5.10
C TYR A 34 -10.66 6.30 5.48
N ALA A 35 -11.68 6.69 4.71
CA ALA A 35 -12.39 7.97 4.88
C ALA A 35 -12.95 8.21 6.29
N ASN A 36 -13.32 7.15 7.01
CA ASN A 36 -13.88 7.21 8.36
C ASN A 36 -12.86 6.92 9.49
N TRP A 37 -11.59 6.81 9.15
CA TRP A 37 -10.50 6.52 10.09
C TRP A 37 -9.71 7.80 10.35
N GLU A 38 -9.16 7.92 11.56
CA GLU A 38 -8.25 9.01 11.90
C GLU A 38 -6.92 8.80 11.18
N VAL A 39 -6.49 9.79 10.39
CA VAL A 39 -5.16 9.77 9.77
C VAL A 39 -4.15 10.30 10.79
N LEU A 40 -3.30 9.42 11.30
CA LEU A 40 -2.26 9.76 12.27
C LEU A 40 -1.00 10.31 11.60
N GLN A 41 -0.66 9.77 10.42
CA GLN A 41 0.55 10.16 9.69
C GLN A 41 0.38 9.91 8.20
N SER A 42 0.80 10.87 7.38
CA SER A 42 0.84 10.74 5.92
C SER A 42 2.11 11.38 5.40
N ILE A 43 3.10 10.57 5.04
CA ILE A 43 4.41 11.01 4.56
C ILE A 43 4.65 10.45 3.17
N VAL A 44 5.20 11.28 2.28
CA VAL A 44 5.75 10.83 1.01
C VAL A 44 7.23 11.15 0.96
N LYS A 45 8.07 10.12 1.02
CA LYS A 45 9.52 10.24 0.99
C LYS A 45 10.06 9.91 -0.40
N PRO A 46 10.70 10.85 -1.11
CA PRO A 46 11.42 10.55 -2.34
C PRO A 46 12.61 9.61 -2.03
N LEU A 47 12.73 8.54 -2.81
CA LEU A 47 13.80 7.56 -2.69
C LEU A 47 14.59 7.49 -4.01
N LYS A 48 15.89 7.23 -3.89
CA LYS A 48 16.82 7.11 -5.02
C LYS A 48 17.72 5.90 -4.80
N TYR A 49 17.85 5.09 -5.84
CA TYR A 49 18.68 3.89 -5.83
C TYR A 49 19.56 3.88 -7.07
N LYS A 50 20.84 3.59 -6.90
CA LYS A 50 21.71 3.20 -8.01
C LYS A 50 21.54 1.70 -8.18
N ILE A 51 21.06 1.28 -9.34
CA ILE A 51 20.92 -0.13 -9.71
C ILE A 51 21.71 -0.41 -10.98
N THR A 52 22.06 -1.67 -11.21
CA THR A 52 22.61 -2.12 -12.50
C THR A 52 21.52 -2.93 -13.21
N ARG A 53 21.25 -2.59 -14.47
CA ARG A 53 20.33 -3.34 -15.33
C ARG A 53 20.96 -3.45 -16.71
N ASP A 54 21.04 -4.66 -17.24
CA ASP A 54 21.72 -4.96 -18.51
C ASP A 54 23.14 -4.37 -18.56
N GLU A 55 23.90 -4.60 -17.48
CA GLU A 55 25.27 -4.10 -17.27
C GLU A 55 25.42 -2.56 -17.24
N LYS A 56 24.31 -1.80 -17.32
CA LYS A 56 24.32 -0.34 -17.29
C LYS A 56 23.93 0.20 -15.92
N PRO A 57 24.62 1.24 -15.41
CA PRO A 57 24.21 1.92 -14.20
C PRO A 57 22.97 2.78 -14.46
N ILE A 58 21.92 2.58 -13.67
CA ILE A 58 20.64 3.31 -13.74
C ILE A 58 20.38 3.99 -12.39
N LEU A 59 19.89 5.22 -12.42
CA LEU A 59 19.35 5.90 -11.24
C LEU A 59 17.83 5.70 -11.18
N LEU A 60 17.38 4.73 -10.39
CA LEU A 60 15.98 4.51 -10.11
C LEU A 60 15.49 5.54 -9.08
N LYS A 61 14.39 6.22 -9.38
CA LYS A 61 13.72 7.15 -8.46
C LYS A 61 12.31 6.67 -8.21
N THR A 62 11.90 6.70 -6.94
CA THR A 62 10.52 6.38 -6.54
C THR A 62 10.11 7.26 -5.36
N ARG A 63 8.88 7.11 -4.90
CA ARG A 63 8.32 7.79 -3.74
C ARG A 63 7.69 6.74 -2.82
N ALA A 64 8.24 6.58 -1.62
CA ALA A 64 7.60 5.76 -0.61
C ALA A 64 6.52 6.56 0.10
N ILE A 65 5.33 5.96 0.21
CA ILE A 65 4.20 6.50 0.95
C ILE A 65 4.11 5.76 2.28
N THR A 66 4.11 6.50 3.38
CA THR A 66 3.77 5.99 4.71
C THR A 66 2.43 6.61 5.10
N TYR A 67 1.40 5.78 5.25
CA TYR A 67 0.04 6.21 5.58
C TYR A 67 -0.45 5.43 6.80
N VAL A 68 -0.43 6.08 7.97
CA VAL A 68 -0.81 5.49 9.26
C VAL A 68 -2.18 6.00 9.64
N VAL A 69 -3.10 5.06 9.85
CA VAL A 69 -4.49 5.34 10.22
C VAL A 69 -4.88 4.59 11.47
N ARG A 70 -5.85 5.13 12.21
CA ARG A 70 -6.47 4.49 13.36
C ARG A 70 -7.98 4.45 13.17
N ARG A 71 -8.56 3.28 13.41
CA ARG A 71 -10.01 3.14 13.43
C ARG A 71 -10.57 3.83 14.67
N ASN A 72 -11.55 4.69 14.49
CA ASN A 72 -12.28 5.27 15.62
C ASN A 72 -13.25 4.23 16.17
N GLU A 73 -13.11 3.84 17.44
CA GLU A 73 -13.97 2.81 18.08
C GLU A 73 -15.36 3.32 18.46
N LEU A 74 -15.70 4.58 18.18
CA LEU A 74 -16.96 5.20 18.56
C LEU A 74 -18.20 4.79 17.71
N ASN A 75 -18.04 3.94 16.70
CA ASN A 75 -19.16 3.51 15.84
C ASN A 75 -19.75 2.12 16.18
N ASN A 76 -19.31 1.46 17.26
CA ASN A 76 -19.84 0.15 17.66
C ASN A 76 -20.94 0.19 18.74
N LEU A 77 -21.48 1.37 19.08
CA LEU A 77 -22.54 1.51 20.09
C LEU A 77 -23.98 1.51 19.53
N CYS A 78 -24.19 1.27 18.23
CA CYS A 78 -25.53 1.43 17.64
C CYS A 78 -26.40 0.17 17.50
N CYS A 79 -25.93 -1.03 17.87
CA CYS A 79 -26.75 -2.25 17.73
C CYS A 79 -26.63 -3.20 18.92
N THR A 80 -27.05 -2.74 20.10
CA THR A 80 -27.61 -3.60 21.16
C THR A 80 -28.81 -2.86 21.76
N LYS A 81 -29.95 -2.96 21.06
CA LYS A 81 -31.28 -2.81 21.65
C LYS A 81 -32.07 -4.07 21.34
#